data_AF-A0A9P7BDA6-F1
#
_entry.id   AF-A0A9P7BDA6-F1
#
_cell.length_a   1.000
_cell.length_b   1.000
_cell.length_c   1.000
_cell.angle_alpha   90.00
_cell.angle_beta   90.00
_cell.angle_gamma   90.00
#
_symmetry.space_group_name_H-M   'P 1'
#
loop_
_entity.id
_entity.type
_entity.pdbx_description
1 polymer ?
#
loop_
_entity_poly.entity_id
_entity_poly.type
_entity_poly.pdbx_seq_one_letter_code
_entity_poly.pdbx_strand_id
1 'polypeptide(L)'
;MSYNGIGLPSAKGSSTSGHIQRSLASAKERDNIKRKGYLLRQSEAREKKHSKNIKKPQRLVPNKRNNLRDIELQVSELRDKLEDDMDDDHTITQESIDDRCKKLREQLLKDMKIRTAYTNRQERDSNGKINDVDHRKLEY
;
A
#
# COMPACT_ATOMS: atom_id res chain seq x y z
N MET A 1 -11.19 -56.43 -26.86
CA MET A 1 -10.68 -55.04 -26.88
C MET A 1 -11.81 -54.13 -26.42
N SER A 2 -11.50 -53.16 -25.57
CA SER A 2 -12.45 -52.14 -25.11
C SER A 2 -12.67 -51.07 -26.19
N TYR A 3 -13.80 -50.37 -26.14
CA TYR A 3 -14.18 -49.35 -27.13
C TYR A 3 -13.56 -48.00 -26.78
N ASN A 4 -12.89 -47.33 -27.73
CA ASN A 4 -12.25 -46.02 -27.53
C ASN A 4 -11.32 -45.93 -26.29
N GLY A 5 -10.70 -47.04 -25.90
CA GLY A 5 -9.84 -47.11 -24.70
C GLY A 5 -10.59 -46.99 -23.36
N ILE A 6 -11.92 -47.06 -23.36
CA ILE A 6 -12.76 -47.01 -22.16
C ILE A 6 -13.57 -48.30 -21.99
N GLY A 7 -13.71 -48.73 -20.74
CA GLY A 7 -14.45 -49.94 -20.37
C GLY A 7 -13.61 -51.20 -20.20
N LEU A 8 -14.29 -52.35 -20.11
CA LEU A 8 -13.66 -53.63 -19.80
C LEU A 8 -13.04 -54.29 -21.04
N PRO A 9 -11.92 -55.02 -20.89
CA PRO A 9 -11.29 -55.76 -22.00
C PRO A 9 -12.16 -56.95 -22.46
N SER A 10 -12.91 -57.55 -21.54
CA SER A 10 -13.93 -58.57 -21.72
C SER A 10 -14.93 -58.49 -20.55
N ALA A 11 -16.20 -58.87 -20.76
CA ALA A 11 -17.17 -59.02 -19.69
C ALA A 11 -16.91 -60.27 -18.81
N LYS A 12 -16.08 -61.22 -19.30
CA LYS A 12 -15.70 -62.43 -18.56
C LYS A 12 -14.96 -62.07 -17.28
N GLY A 13 -15.39 -62.63 -16.15
CA GLY A 13 -14.81 -62.37 -14.83
C GLY A 13 -15.27 -61.05 -14.18
N SER A 14 -16.07 -60.23 -14.87
CA SER A 14 -16.66 -59.02 -14.27
C SER A 14 -17.94 -59.29 -13.49
N SER A 15 -18.57 -60.47 -13.65
CA SER A 15 -19.90 -60.80 -13.09
C SER A 15 -21.01 -59.80 -13.44
N THR A 16 -20.83 -59.01 -14.51
CA THR A 16 -21.82 -58.05 -15.03
C THR A 16 -21.94 -58.18 -16.55
N SER A 17 -22.90 -57.47 -17.15
CA SER A 17 -23.09 -57.44 -18.62
C SER A 17 -21.98 -56.72 -19.38
N GLY A 18 -21.07 -56.01 -18.70
CA GLY A 18 -20.07 -55.16 -19.34
C GLY A 18 -20.66 -53.95 -20.07
N HIS A 19 -21.91 -53.58 -19.78
CA HIS A 19 -22.55 -52.42 -20.39
C HIS A 19 -21.91 -51.12 -19.89
N ILE A 20 -21.38 -50.32 -20.83
CA ILE A 20 -20.71 -49.06 -20.54
C ILE A 20 -21.57 -47.92 -21.05
N GLN A 21 -21.97 -47.02 -20.14
CA GLN A 21 -22.72 -45.81 -20.49
C GLN A 21 -21.82 -44.59 -20.42
N ARG A 22 -22.00 -43.67 -21.37
CA ARG A 22 -21.35 -42.37 -21.30
C ARG A 22 -21.99 -41.53 -20.19
N SER A 23 -21.17 -40.99 -19.30
CA SER A 23 -21.66 -40.07 -18.27
C SER A 23 -22.25 -38.81 -18.89
N LEU A 24 -23.48 -38.45 -18.49
CA LEU A 24 -24.13 -37.20 -18.85
C LEU A 24 -23.46 -35.97 -18.21
N ALA A 25 -22.71 -36.17 -17.12
CA ALA A 25 -21.97 -35.10 -16.47
C ALA A 25 -20.78 -34.60 -17.31
N SER A 26 -20.24 -35.47 -18.18
CA SER A 26 -19.08 -35.19 -19.05
C SER A 26 -19.48 -34.61 -20.42
N ALA A 27 -20.57 -33.86 -20.47
CA ALA A 27 -20.97 -33.13 -21.67
C ALA A 27 -19.93 -32.03 -21.98
N LYS A 28 -19.32 -32.06 -23.17
CA LYS A 28 -18.34 -31.07 -23.65
C LYS A 28 -18.81 -29.62 -23.50
N GLU A 29 -20.13 -29.42 -23.55
CA GLU A 29 -20.78 -28.12 -23.38
C GLU A 29 -20.61 -27.57 -21.95
N ARG A 30 -20.70 -28.44 -20.93
CA ARG A 30 -20.45 -28.06 -19.52
C ARG A 30 -18.98 -27.73 -19.27
N ASP A 31 -18.05 -28.40 -19.95
CA ASP A 31 -16.62 -28.11 -19.80
C ASP A 31 -16.26 -26.72 -20.35
N ASN A 32 -16.93 -26.28 -21.43
CA ASN A 32 -16.75 -24.93 -21.97
C ASN A 32 -17.36 -23.87 -21.04
N ILE A 33 -18.51 -24.14 -20.42
CA ILE A 33 -19.15 -23.22 -19.46
C ILE A 33 -18.35 -23.13 -18.16
N LYS A 34 -17.87 -24.26 -17.63
CA LYS A 34 -17.00 -24.29 -16.44
C LYS A 34 -15.68 -23.57 -16.67
N ARG A 35 -15.08 -23.70 -17.86
CA ARG A 35 -13.89 -22.92 -18.22
C ARG A 35 -14.16 -21.42 -18.26
N LYS A 36 -15.30 -20.97 -18.79
CA LYS A 36 -15.68 -19.54 -18.76
C LYS A 36 -15.84 -19.01 -17.33
N GLY A 37 -16.55 -19.74 -16.47
CA GLY A 37 -16.74 -19.34 -15.07
C GLY A 37 -15.45 -19.35 -14.24
N TYR A 38 -14.56 -20.30 -14.48
CA TYR A 38 -13.25 -20.36 -13.83
C TYR A 38 -12.33 -19.22 -14.29
N LEU A 39 -12.27 -18.97 -15.60
CA LEU A 39 -11.44 -17.91 -16.17
C LEU A 39 -11.91 -16.52 -15.73
N LEU A 40 -13.22 -16.27 -15.68
CA LEU A 40 -13.79 -15.02 -15.18
C LEU A 40 -13.46 -14.81 -13.69
N ARG A 41 -13.60 -15.86 -12.87
CA ARG A 41 -13.26 -15.78 -11.44
C ARG A 41 -11.76 -15.57 -11.23
N GLN A 42 -10.92 -16.13 -12.11
CA GLN A 42 -9.48 -15.93 -12.09
C GLN A 42 -9.09 -14.51 -12.51
N SER A 43 -9.74 -13.92 -13.51
CA SER A 43 -9.51 -12.53 -13.92
C SER A 43 -9.96 -11.56 -12.83
N GLU A 44 -11.15 -11.75 -12.26
CA GLU A 44 -11.64 -10.95 -11.12
C GLU A 44 -10.71 -11.03 -9.90
N ALA A 45 -10.18 -12.22 -9.60
CA ALA A 45 -9.22 -12.40 -8.51
C ALA A 45 -7.88 -11.69 -8.78
N ARG A 46 -7.42 -11.65 -10.04
CA ARG A 46 -6.22 -10.91 -10.45
C ARG A 46 -6.44 -9.40 -10.38
N GLU A 47 -7.58 -8.90 -10.85
CA GLU A 47 -7.94 -7.48 -10.77
C GLU A 47 -8.05 -7.00 -9.32
N LYS A 48 -8.68 -7.78 -8.44
CA LYS A 48 -8.74 -7.48 -6.99
C LYS A 48 -7.37 -7.47 -6.32
N LYS A 49 -6.43 -8.29 -6.78
CA LYS A 49 -5.03 -8.24 -6.31
C LYS A 49 -4.31 -7.02 -6.85
N HIS A 50 -4.55 -6.66 -8.10
CA HIS A 50 -3.95 -5.48 -8.71
C HIS A 50 -4.47 -4.20 -8.07
N SER A 51 -5.77 -4.09 -7.72
CA SER A 51 -6.32 -2.93 -7.03
C SER A 51 -5.85 -2.80 -5.58
N LYS A 52 -5.58 -3.93 -4.89
CA LYS A 52 -4.95 -3.93 -3.55
C LYS A 52 -3.45 -3.63 -3.58
N ASN A 53 -2.76 -3.98 -4.68
CA ASN A 53 -1.33 -3.74 -4.88
C ASN A 53 -1.03 -2.42 -5.61
N ILE A 54 -2.03 -1.77 -6.21
CA ILE A 54 -2.07 -0.32 -6.36
C ILE A 54 -2.31 0.24 -4.96
N LYS A 55 -1.36 -0.03 -4.07
CA LYS A 55 -1.08 0.81 -2.93
C LYS A 55 -0.99 2.20 -3.53
N LYS A 56 -1.99 3.02 -3.21
CA LYS A 56 -2.04 4.47 -3.42
C LYS A 56 -0.59 4.94 -3.54
N PRO A 57 -0.15 5.54 -4.68
CA PRO A 57 1.25 5.96 -4.82
C PRO A 57 1.57 6.68 -3.54
N GLN A 58 2.55 6.15 -2.81
CA GLN A 58 2.78 6.46 -1.42
C GLN A 58 2.46 7.94 -1.23
N ARG A 59 1.29 8.23 -0.62
CA ARG A 59 1.11 9.49 0.07
C ARG A 59 1.98 9.35 1.32
N LEU A 60 3.31 9.20 1.10
CA LEU A 60 4.30 10.06 1.70
C LEU A 60 3.67 11.44 1.67
N VAL A 61 2.91 11.75 2.71
CA VAL A 61 2.59 13.11 3.06
C VAL A 61 3.98 13.74 3.23
N PRO A 62 4.51 14.54 2.28
CA PRO A 62 5.91 14.95 2.37
C PRO A 62 6.10 16.01 3.47
N ASN A 63 5.03 16.49 4.10
CA ASN A 63 5.01 17.85 4.65
C ASN A 63 5.11 17.93 6.17
N LYS A 64 5.30 16.81 6.89
CA LYS A 64 5.45 16.87 8.36
C LYS A 64 6.77 16.31 8.86
N ARG A 65 7.19 15.13 8.39
CA ARG A 65 8.45 14.51 8.83
C ARG A 65 9.68 15.21 8.21
N ASN A 66 9.60 15.62 6.95
CA ASN A 66 10.72 16.32 6.29
C ASN A 66 10.96 17.69 6.93
N ASN A 67 9.88 18.47 7.13
CA ASN A 67 9.99 19.78 7.76
C ASN A 67 10.56 19.75 9.18
N LEU A 68 10.21 18.76 10.00
CA LEU A 68 10.81 18.59 11.33
C LEU A 68 12.28 18.19 11.24
N ARG A 69 12.62 17.31 10.30
CA ARG A 69 14.01 16.90 10.06
C ARG A 69 14.87 18.07 9.60
N ASP A 70 14.33 18.95 8.76
CA ASP A 70 15.04 20.14 8.28
C ASP A 70 15.34 21.11 9.44
N ILE A 71 14.42 21.23 10.40
CA ILE A 71 14.64 22.02 11.63
C ILE A 71 15.78 21.41 12.47
N GLU A 72 15.73 20.10 12.73
CA GLU A 72 16.78 19.42 13.52
C GLU A 72 18.15 19.49 12.82
N LEU A 73 18.17 19.42 11.48
CA LEU A 73 19.40 19.55 10.69
C LEU A 73 20.00 20.96 10.83
N GLN A 74 19.18 22.01 10.73
CA GLN A 74 19.65 23.40 10.95
C GLN A 74 20.15 23.64 12.38
N VAL A 75 19.51 23.04 13.37
CA VAL A 75 19.98 23.11 14.77
C VAL A 75 21.29 22.36 14.95
N SER A 76 21.46 21.19 14.31
CA SER A 76 22.72 20.44 14.33
C SER A 76 23.85 21.23 13.69
N GLU A 77 23.63 21.83 12.51
CA GLU A 77 24.65 22.65 11.84
C GLU A 77 25.07 23.87 12.67
N LEU A 78 24.14 24.50 13.38
CA LEU A 78 24.47 25.62 14.29
C LEU A 78 25.26 25.13 15.50
N ARG A 79 24.92 23.96 16.03
CA ARG A 79 25.64 23.35 17.14
C ARG A 79 27.08 23.03 16.76
N ASP A 80 27.29 22.38 15.62
CA ASP A 80 28.63 22.03 15.13
C ASP A 80 29.51 23.29 15.01
N LYS A 81 28.98 24.38 14.44
CA LYS A 81 29.71 25.66 14.34
C LYS A 81 30.06 26.26 15.69
N LEU A 82 29.15 26.20 16.65
CA LEU A 82 29.39 26.77 17.98
C LEU A 82 30.33 25.90 18.83
N GLU A 83 30.36 24.60 18.59
CA GLU A 83 31.33 23.68 19.20
C GLU A 83 32.73 23.91 18.60
N ASP A 84 32.84 24.08 17.27
CA ASP A 84 34.09 24.47 16.60
C ASP A 84 34.59 25.85 17.11
N ASP A 85 33.70 26.85 17.20
CA ASP A 85 34.04 28.18 17.73
C ASP A 85 34.42 28.13 19.23
N MET A 86 33.91 27.17 20.01
CA MET A 86 34.25 26.99 21.43
C MET A 86 35.66 26.40 21.61
N ASP A 87 36.05 25.51 20.70
CA ASP A 87 37.40 24.95 20.66
C ASP A 87 38.44 26.02 20.30
N ASP A 88 38.07 27.00 19.45
CA ASP A 88 38.91 28.13 19.05
C ASP A 88 38.86 29.33 20.03
N ASP A 89 37.70 29.63 20.62
CA ASP A 89 37.45 30.75 21.55
C ASP A 89 36.78 30.26 22.84
N HIS A 90 37.58 30.11 23.90
CA HIS A 90 37.16 29.66 25.23
C HIS A 90 36.18 30.59 25.96
N THR A 91 35.70 31.67 25.33
CA THR A 91 34.63 32.52 25.86
C THR A 91 33.24 31.93 25.67
N ILE A 92 33.09 30.92 24.81
CA ILE A 92 31.82 30.22 24.58
C ILE A 92 31.68 29.08 25.58
N THR A 93 30.64 29.15 26.41
CA THR A 93 30.32 28.06 27.35
C THR A 93 29.28 27.12 26.74
N GLN A 94 29.33 25.83 27.09
CA GLN A 94 28.33 24.83 26.73
C GLN A 94 26.87 25.30 26.96
N GLU A 95 26.61 25.98 28.07
CA GLU A 95 25.29 26.53 28.40
C GLU A 95 24.82 27.58 27.38
N SER A 96 25.74 28.39 26.84
CA SER A 96 25.44 29.37 25.79
C SER A 96 25.08 28.70 24.46
N ILE A 97 25.73 27.58 24.14
CA ILE A 97 25.46 26.78 22.93
C ILE A 97 24.05 26.19 23.01
N ASP A 98 23.70 25.57 24.15
CA ASP A 98 22.38 24.98 24.37
C ASP A 98 21.26 26.04 24.28
N ASP A 99 21.47 27.20 24.88
CA ASP A 99 20.52 28.32 24.82
C ASP A 99 20.31 28.84 23.40
N ARG A 100 21.38 28.98 22.62
CA ARG A 100 21.32 29.41 21.21
C ARG A 100 20.59 28.37 20.35
N CYS A 101 20.90 27.09 20.53
CA CYS A 101 20.22 25.99 19.83
C CYS A 101 18.73 25.93 20.16
N LYS A 102 18.36 26.11 21.44
CA LYS A 102 16.97 26.13 21.89
C LYS A 102 16.19 27.31 21.28
N LYS A 103 16.79 28.51 21.27
CA LYS A 103 16.19 29.70 20.64
C LYS A 103 15.93 29.48 19.15
N LEU A 104 16.90 28.94 18.42
CA LEU A 104 16.75 28.64 16.99
C LEU A 104 15.63 27.62 16.76
N ARG A 105 15.58 26.56 17.56
CA ARG A 105 14.53 25.53 17.46
C ARG A 105 13.13 26.10 17.67
N GLU A 106 12.96 26.96 18.67
CA GLU A 106 11.67 27.61 18.94
C GLU A 106 11.24 28.56 17.81
N GLN A 107 12.17 29.30 17.22
CA GLN A 107 11.90 30.17 16.08
C GLN A 107 11.44 29.37 14.86
N LEU A 108 12.19 28.35 14.47
CA LEU A 108 11.87 27.52 13.31
C LEU A 108 10.54 26.76 13.46
N LEU A 109 10.22 26.30 14.67
CA LEU A 109 8.91 25.68 14.95
C LEU A 109 7.75 26.67 14.85
N LYS A 110 7.93 27.93 15.28
CA LYS A 110 6.92 28.99 15.12
C LYS A 110 6.71 29.30 13.65
N ASP A 111 7.78 29.46 12.88
CA ASP A 111 7.72 29.72 11.45
C ASP A 111 7.05 28.58 10.68
N MET A 112 7.37 27.33 11.03
CA MET A 112 6.71 26.15 10.47
C MET A 112 5.20 26.17 10.76
N LYS A 113 4.79 26.48 12.00
CA LYS A 113 3.37 26.60 12.37
C LYS A 113 2.67 27.70 11.58
N ILE A 114 3.30 28.85 11.39
CA ILE A 114 2.75 29.96 10.60
C ILE A 114 2.59 29.55 9.13
N ARG A 115 3.62 28.94 8.54
CA ARG A 115 3.59 28.44 7.14
C ARG A 115 2.54 27.37 6.92
N THR A 116 2.32 26.49 7.90
CA THR A 116 1.35 25.38 7.79
C THR A 116 -0.06 25.76 8.22
N ALA A 117 -0.25 26.88 8.92
CA ALA A 117 -1.57 27.35 9.34
C ALA A 117 -2.46 27.75 8.15
N TYR A 118 -1.87 28.24 7.06
CA TYR A 118 -2.61 28.60 5.85
C TYR A 118 -2.52 27.48 4.81
N THR A 119 -3.64 26.80 4.58
CA THR A 119 -3.81 25.87 3.44
C THR A 119 -4.76 26.50 2.43
N ASN A 120 -4.40 26.42 1.14
CA ASN A 120 -5.22 26.98 0.07
C ASN A 120 -6.60 26.29 0.06
N ARG A 121 -7.65 27.05 -0.24
CA ARG A 121 -9.03 26.55 -0.37
C ARG A 121 -9.12 25.32 -1.29
N GLN A 122 -8.39 25.31 -2.41
CA GLN A 122 -8.39 24.17 -3.33
C GLN A 122 -7.88 22.88 -2.67
N GLU A 123 -6.84 22.97 -1.83
CA GLU A 123 -6.31 21.83 -1.08
C GLU A 123 -7.31 21.34 -0.02
N ARG A 124 -8.00 22.26 0.66
CA ARG A 124 -9.06 21.92 1.64
C ARG A 124 -10.25 21.22 0.99
N ASP A 125 -10.73 21.76 -0.13
CA ASP A 125 -11.88 21.21 -0.85
C ASP A 125 -11.56 19.83 -1.45
N SER A 126 -10.34 19.61 -1.92
CA SER A 126 -9.88 18.30 -2.41
C SER A 126 -9.77 17.26 -1.28
N ASN A 127 -9.29 17.63 -0.09
CA ASN A 127 -9.22 16.74 1.06
C ASN A 127 -10.62 16.40 1.63
N GLY A 128 -11.56 17.36 1.64
CA GLY A 128 -12.94 17.11 2.05
C GLY A 128 -13.63 16.07 1.15
N LYS A 129 -13.45 16.18 -0.17
CA LYS A 129 -14.01 15.24 -1.15
C LYS A 129 -13.44 13.82 -1.02
N ILE A 130 -12.19 13.66 -0.56
CA ILE A 130 -11.57 12.33 -0.37
C ILE A 130 -12.19 11.61 0.83
N ASN A 131 -12.49 12.32 1.91
CA ASN A 131 -13.07 11.73 3.12
C ASN A 131 -14.55 11.36 2.94
N ASP A 132 -15.31 12.13 2.15
CA ASP A 132 -16.72 11.84 1.82
C ASP A 132 -16.90 10.58 0.95
N VAL A 133 -15.89 10.21 0.16
CA VAL A 133 -15.94 9.04 -0.72
C VAL A 133 -15.67 7.74 0.05
N ASP A 134 -14.87 7.79 1.12
CA ASP A 134 -14.59 6.63 1.97
C ASP A 134 -15.77 6.29 2.90
N HIS A 135 -16.57 7.27 3.34
CA HIS A 135 -17.79 7.02 4.13
C HIS A 135 -18.92 6.35 3.33
N ARG A 136 -19.10 6.69 2.05
CA ARG A 136 -20.15 6.10 1.19
C ARG A 136 -19.91 4.64 0.78
N LYS A 137 -18.74 4.07 1.11
CA LYS A 137 -18.39 2.67 0.79
C LYS A 137 -18.58 1.70 1.96
N LEU A 138 -19.01 2.19 3.12
CA LEU A 138 -19.23 1.38 4.33
C LEU A 138 -20.72 1.05 4.58
N GLU A 139 -21.63 1.58 3.76
CA GLU A 139 -23.05 1.24 3.79
C GLU A 139 -23.41 0.36 2.59
N TYR A 140 -23.02 -0.92 2.61
CA TYR A 140 -23.64 -2.00 1.84
C TYR A 140 -23.26 -3.37 2.42
#